data_AF-A0A8H4UWJ7-F1
#
_entry.id   AF-A0A8H4UWJ7-F1
#
_cell.length_a   1.000
_cell.length_b   1.000
_cell.length_c   1.000
_cell.angle_alpha   90.00
_cell.angle_beta   90.00
_cell.angle_gamma   90.00
#
_symmetry.space_group_name_H-M   'P 1'
#
loop_
_entity.id
_entity.type
_entity.pdbx_description
1 polymer ?
#
loop_
_entity_poly.entity_id
_entity_poly.type
_entity_poly.pdbx_seq_one_letter_code
_entity_poly.pdbx_strand_id
1 'polypeptide(L)'
;FVYIKRLLRSFGLDIEFDWPREMIAALSTVVDNRSTVPESVRPDLLQHLLENGQEPVKGVKMGTREVVDQMAEILLAGSETTSGTIACFFLEILRNPKVKERLMESLPVLQISDPVVTSKAIRTGAEYEYLEACIKEVLRLHPIASEMGRRMGNGAIELMGYRIPAHTVVSASYRQLHRNPQHWPDPLRFWPERWLEPRPHGVPEPDMQAYYPFSAGKHACIGKK
;
A
#
# COMPACT_ATOMS: atom_id res chain seq x y z
N PHE A 1 6.30 8.33 -11.99
CA PHE A 1 6.88 9.59 -12.50
C PHE A 1 8.37 9.53 -12.82
N VAL A 2 9.16 8.71 -12.12
CA VAL A 2 10.64 8.62 -12.29
C VAL A 2 11.10 8.28 -13.71
N TYR A 3 10.40 7.39 -14.44
CA TYR A 3 10.78 7.05 -15.82
C TYR A 3 10.62 8.21 -16.81
N ILE A 4 9.62 9.07 -16.61
CA ILE A 4 9.41 10.28 -17.42
C ILE A 4 10.50 11.31 -17.08
N LYS A 5 10.81 11.50 -15.78
CA LYS A 5 11.92 12.36 -15.35
C LYS A 5 13.26 11.90 -15.91
N ARG A 6 13.54 10.59 -15.86
CA ARG A 6 14.75 9.98 -16.44
C ARG A 6 14.86 10.19 -17.94
N LEU A 7 13.75 10.02 -18.68
CA LEU A 7 13.71 10.28 -20.12
C LEU A 7 14.02 11.76 -20.42
N LEU A 8 13.39 12.68 -19.72
CA LEU A 8 13.60 14.13 -19.93
C LEU A 8 15.04 14.56 -19.58
N ARG A 9 15.62 14.01 -18.52
CA ARG A 9 17.03 14.24 -18.17
C ARG A 9 18.00 13.66 -19.19
N SER A 10 17.65 12.56 -19.87
CA SER A 10 18.48 12.05 -20.98
C SER A 10 18.58 13.04 -22.16
N PHE A 11 17.65 14.01 -22.24
CA PHE A 11 17.67 15.12 -23.19
C PHE A 11 18.19 16.44 -22.58
N GLY A 12 18.76 16.42 -21.37
CA GLY A 12 19.32 17.60 -20.70
C GLY A 12 18.28 18.57 -20.11
N LEU A 13 17.02 18.17 -20.03
CA LEU A 13 15.94 18.98 -19.46
C LEU A 13 15.79 18.67 -17.96
N ASP A 14 16.21 19.60 -17.11
CA ASP A 14 15.95 19.58 -15.67
C ASP A 14 14.70 20.43 -15.38
N ILE A 15 13.56 19.77 -15.17
CA ILE A 15 12.25 20.45 -15.06
C ILE A 15 11.94 20.81 -13.60
N GLU A 16 11.43 22.02 -13.38
CA GLU A 16 11.08 22.64 -12.08
C GLU A 16 9.98 21.95 -11.26
N PHE A 17 9.29 20.93 -11.79
CA PHE A 17 8.41 20.06 -10.97
C PHE A 17 9.25 18.98 -10.27
N ASP A 18 10.28 19.43 -9.56
CA ASP A 18 11.09 18.58 -8.70
C ASP A 18 10.59 18.61 -7.27
N TRP A 19 11.01 17.62 -6.48
CA TRP A 19 10.68 17.57 -5.06
C TRP A 19 11.15 18.86 -4.36
N PRO A 20 10.50 19.29 -3.26
CA PRO A 20 10.94 20.46 -2.50
C PRO A 20 12.46 20.40 -2.22
N ARG A 21 13.16 21.52 -2.35
CA ARG A 21 14.63 21.56 -2.25
C ARG A 21 15.11 20.98 -0.92
N GLU A 22 14.37 21.23 0.14
CA GLU A 22 14.62 20.72 1.49
C GLU A 22 14.53 19.20 1.53
N MET A 23 13.56 18.60 0.84
CA MET A 23 13.40 17.15 0.72
C MET A 23 14.55 16.53 -0.08
N ILE A 24 14.93 17.14 -1.21
CA ILE A 24 16.07 16.67 -2.01
C ILE A 24 17.37 16.75 -1.21
N ALA A 25 17.60 17.86 -0.52
CA ALA A 25 18.79 18.06 0.30
C ALA A 25 18.86 17.03 1.43
N ALA A 26 17.76 16.84 2.17
CA ALA A 26 17.69 15.86 3.25
C ALA A 26 17.94 14.43 2.76
N LEU A 27 17.26 14.01 1.68
CA LEU A 27 17.44 12.68 1.11
C LEU A 27 18.86 12.48 0.55
N SER A 28 19.41 13.47 -0.14
CA SER A 28 20.78 13.41 -0.65
C SER A 28 21.80 13.26 0.49
N THR A 29 21.65 14.04 1.56
CA THR A 29 22.52 13.93 2.75
C THR A 29 22.42 12.53 3.38
N VAL A 30 21.23 11.95 3.50
CA VAL A 30 21.06 10.59 4.04
C VAL A 30 21.70 9.55 3.11
N VAL A 31 21.55 9.70 1.79
CA VAL A 31 22.15 8.79 0.80
C VAL A 31 23.69 8.87 0.83
N ASP A 32 24.26 10.06 0.86
CA ASP A 32 25.72 10.28 0.87
C ASP A 32 26.34 9.74 2.17
N ASN A 33 25.70 10.03 3.31
CA ASN A 33 26.14 9.51 4.61
C ASN A 33 26.12 7.98 4.64
N ARG A 34 25.12 7.33 4.03
CA ARG A 34 25.06 5.87 4.02
C ARG A 34 25.99 5.21 3.02
N SER A 35 26.29 5.87 1.91
CA SER A 35 27.23 5.35 0.92
C SER A 35 28.68 5.28 1.45
N THR A 36 28.96 5.93 2.59
CA THR A 36 30.30 6.02 3.19
C THR A 36 30.45 5.22 4.49
N VAL A 37 29.36 4.68 5.06
CA VAL A 37 29.38 3.92 6.32
C VAL A 37 29.37 2.41 6.01
N PRO A 38 30.25 1.59 6.62
CA PRO A 38 30.24 0.13 6.45
C PRO A 38 28.88 -0.49 6.87
N GLU A 39 28.52 -1.61 6.22
CA GLU A 39 27.24 -2.34 6.34
C GLU A 39 26.49 -2.14 7.66
N SER A 40 25.26 -1.64 7.56
CA SER A 40 24.35 -1.57 8.71
C SER A 40 23.95 -2.98 9.15
N VAL A 41 23.90 -3.23 10.47
CA VAL A 41 23.47 -4.51 11.06
C VAL A 41 22.02 -4.90 10.68
N ARG A 42 21.21 -3.95 10.19
CA ARG A 42 19.90 -4.20 9.58
C ARG A 42 19.70 -3.31 8.34
N PRO A 43 19.86 -3.84 7.12
CA PRO A 43 19.60 -3.07 5.91
C PRO A 43 18.13 -2.69 5.86
N ASP A 44 17.86 -1.43 5.53
CA ASP A 44 16.52 -0.97 5.21
C ASP A 44 16.38 -0.77 3.69
N LEU A 45 15.24 -0.23 3.27
CA LEU A 45 14.94 -0.04 1.86
C LEU A 45 15.98 0.82 1.13
N LEU A 46 16.52 1.85 1.77
CA LEU A 46 17.54 2.70 1.15
C LEU A 46 18.84 1.92 0.93
N GLN A 47 19.25 1.11 1.91
CA GLN A 47 20.43 0.26 1.78
C GLN A 47 20.27 -0.72 0.60
N HIS A 48 19.10 -1.36 0.51
CA HIS A 48 18.80 -2.25 -0.60
C HIS A 48 18.76 -1.55 -1.97
N LEU A 49 18.27 -0.31 -2.04
CA LEU A 49 18.28 0.47 -3.29
C LEU A 49 19.69 0.86 -3.72
N LEU A 50 20.58 1.16 -2.77
CA LEU A 50 21.98 1.48 -3.06
C LEU A 50 22.73 0.25 -3.58
N GLU A 51 22.60 -0.89 -2.90
CA GLU A 51 23.27 -2.15 -3.28
C GLU A 51 22.74 -2.69 -4.61
N ASN A 52 21.43 -2.95 -4.71
CA ASN A 52 20.84 -3.53 -5.90
C ASN A 52 20.78 -2.54 -7.08
N GLY A 53 20.87 -1.24 -6.80
CA GLY A 53 21.00 -0.21 -7.83
C GLY A 53 22.31 -0.26 -8.59
N GLN A 54 23.36 -0.86 -8.02
CA GLN A 54 24.64 -1.08 -8.69
C GLN A 54 24.67 -2.36 -9.53
N GLU A 55 23.72 -3.29 -9.33
CA GLU A 55 23.62 -4.58 -10.01
C GLU A 55 22.32 -4.72 -10.84
N PRO A 56 22.13 -3.88 -11.87
CA PRO A 56 20.90 -3.86 -12.65
C PRO A 56 20.75 -5.09 -13.55
N VAL A 57 19.59 -5.75 -13.52
CA VAL A 57 19.21 -6.85 -14.43
C VAL A 57 19.29 -6.44 -15.92
N LYS A 58 19.16 -5.14 -16.23
CA LYS A 58 19.22 -4.58 -17.60
C LYS A 58 20.46 -3.71 -17.87
N GLY A 59 21.50 -3.81 -17.05
CA GLY A 59 22.80 -3.16 -17.29
C GLY A 59 22.88 -1.65 -17.03
N VAL A 60 21.80 -0.97 -16.63
CA VAL A 60 21.84 0.46 -16.30
C VAL A 60 21.76 0.69 -14.80
N LYS A 61 22.87 1.18 -14.22
CA LYS A 61 22.99 1.47 -12.80
C LYS A 61 22.08 2.62 -12.38
N MET A 62 21.60 2.58 -11.15
CA MET A 62 20.87 3.71 -10.56
C MET A 62 21.86 4.75 -10.02
N GLY A 63 21.74 5.98 -10.51
CA GLY A 63 22.49 7.12 -9.97
C GLY A 63 21.87 7.64 -8.67
N THR A 64 22.64 8.39 -7.87
CA THR A 64 22.19 8.99 -6.60
C THR A 64 20.86 9.72 -6.72
N ARG A 65 20.67 10.52 -7.79
CA ARG A 65 19.42 11.25 -8.02
C ARG A 65 18.23 10.34 -8.33
N GLU A 66 18.45 9.20 -8.97
CA GLU A 66 17.39 8.21 -9.19
C GLU A 66 17.00 7.54 -7.87
N VAL A 67 17.96 7.24 -6.99
CA VAL A 67 17.70 6.69 -5.65
C VAL A 67 16.88 7.68 -4.82
N VAL A 68 17.25 8.96 -4.83
CA VAL A 68 16.49 10.04 -4.15
C VAL A 68 15.06 10.12 -4.70
N ASP A 69 14.89 10.11 -6.03
CA ASP A 69 13.56 10.16 -6.66
C ASP A 69 12.69 8.95 -6.29
N GLN A 70 13.26 7.74 -6.26
CA GLN A 70 12.52 6.53 -5.86
C GLN A 70 12.16 6.56 -4.37
N MET A 71 13.08 7.00 -3.51
CA MET A 71 12.83 7.13 -2.07
C MET A 71 11.71 8.12 -1.78
N ALA A 72 11.72 9.29 -2.43
CA ALA A 72 10.66 10.28 -2.29
C ALA A 72 9.29 9.73 -2.73
N GLU A 73 9.22 9.06 -3.88
CA GLU A 73 7.97 8.46 -4.39
C GLU A 73 7.43 7.38 -3.43
N ILE A 74 8.29 6.50 -2.92
CA ILE A 74 7.89 5.43 -2.00
C ILE A 74 7.39 6.01 -0.67
N LEU A 75 8.10 7.00 -0.12
CA LEU A 75 7.70 7.68 1.12
C LEU A 75 6.34 8.37 0.96
N LEU A 76 6.13 9.10 -0.14
CA LEU A 76 4.86 9.76 -0.41
C LEU A 76 3.72 8.75 -0.54
N ALA A 77 3.89 7.75 -1.42
CA ALA A 77 2.87 6.74 -1.69
C ALA A 77 2.50 5.91 -0.44
N GLY A 78 3.48 5.58 0.39
CA GLY A 78 3.28 4.86 1.65
C GLY A 78 2.63 5.73 2.72
N SER A 79 3.01 7.01 2.83
CA SER A 79 2.54 7.92 3.87
C SER A 79 1.07 8.28 3.75
N GLU A 80 0.63 8.72 2.56
CA GLU A 80 -0.76 9.16 2.36
C GLU A 80 -1.75 7.99 2.50
N THR A 81 -1.43 6.84 1.92
CA THR A 81 -2.29 5.65 2.00
C THR A 81 -2.37 5.09 3.42
N THR A 82 -1.25 5.07 4.15
CA THR A 82 -1.21 4.58 5.54
C THR A 82 -1.94 5.53 6.48
N SER A 83 -1.64 6.83 6.43
CA SER A 83 -2.30 7.83 7.29
C SER A 83 -3.82 7.88 7.06
N GLY A 84 -4.27 7.83 5.80
CA GLY A 84 -5.69 7.75 5.47
C GLY A 84 -6.36 6.49 6.01
N THR A 85 -5.68 5.33 5.92
CA THR A 85 -6.18 4.06 6.47
C THR A 85 -6.29 4.12 7.99
N ILE A 86 -5.27 4.67 8.69
CA ILE A 86 -5.29 4.84 10.15
C ILE A 86 -6.45 5.76 10.57
N ALA A 87 -6.67 6.86 9.85
CA ALA A 87 -7.79 7.76 10.13
C ALA A 87 -9.14 7.05 9.99
N CYS A 88 -9.34 6.28 8.92
CA CYS A 88 -10.55 5.50 8.71
C CYS A 88 -10.71 4.38 9.76
N PHE A 89 -9.61 3.77 10.18
CA PHE A 89 -9.61 2.77 11.25
C PHE A 89 -10.14 3.36 12.55
N PHE A 90 -9.58 4.48 13.02
CA PHE A 90 -10.08 5.11 14.25
C PHE A 90 -11.53 5.57 14.11
N LEU A 91 -11.93 6.09 12.94
CA LEU A 91 -13.31 6.46 12.66
C LEU A 91 -14.27 5.27 12.84
N GLU A 92 -13.95 4.11 12.26
CA GLU A 92 -14.80 2.91 12.37
C GLU A 92 -14.79 2.32 13.77
N ILE A 93 -13.64 2.25 14.43
CA ILE A 93 -13.55 1.75 15.81
C ILE A 93 -14.38 2.63 16.76
N LEU A 94 -14.31 3.96 16.63
CA LEU A 94 -15.07 4.88 17.48
C LEU A 94 -16.59 4.84 17.20
N ARG A 95 -17.00 4.53 15.97
CA ARG A 95 -18.42 4.40 15.58
C ARG A 95 -19.04 3.07 15.98
N ASN A 96 -18.23 2.05 16.30
CA ASN A 96 -18.68 0.70 16.62
C ASN A 96 -18.22 0.29 18.04
N PRO A 97 -18.91 0.74 19.12
CA PRO A 97 -18.48 0.52 20.49
C PRO A 97 -18.22 -0.95 20.86
N LYS A 98 -19.06 -1.88 20.37
CA LYS A 98 -18.89 -3.32 20.59
C LYS A 98 -17.61 -3.87 19.94
N VAL A 99 -17.28 -3.38 18.74
CA VAL A 99 -16.05 -3.77 18.05
C VAL A 99 -14.84 -3.19 18.77
N LYS A 100 -14.92 -1.94 19.24
CA LYS A 100 -13.88 -1.33 20.08
C LYS A 100 -13.63 -2.14 21.35
N GLU A 101 -14.68 -2.47 22.10
CA GLU A 101 -14.60 -3.26 23.34
C GLU A 101 -13.89 -4.59 23.08
N ARG A 102 -14.39 -5.36 22.10
CA ARG A 102 -13.79 -6.63 21.70
C ARG A 102 -12.33 -6.50 21.24
N LEU A 103 -12.00 -5.44 20.52
CA LEU A 103 -10.62 -5.18 20.10
C LEU A 103 -9.71 -4.93 21.30
N MET A 104 -10.14 -4.10 22.24
CA MET A 104 -9.38 -3.80 23.46
C MET A 104 -9.21 -5.06 24.33
N GLU A 105 -10.24 -5.92 24.41
CA GLU A 105 -10.17 -7.19 25.13
C GLU A 105 -9.22 -8.20 24.46
N SER A 106 -9.13 -8.19 23.13
CA SER A 106 -8.26 -9.12 22.39
C SER A 106 -6.77 -8.80 22.49
N LEU A 107 -6.42 -7.51 22.67
CA LEU A 107 -5.05 -7.04 22.58
C LEU A 107 -4.30 -7.24 23.91
N PRO A 108 -3.00 -7.60 23.87
CA PRO A 108 -2.18 -7.70 25.07
C PRO A 108 -1.99 -6.31 25.70
N VAL A 109 -2.02 -6.25 27.03
CA VAL A 109 -1.66 -5.04 27.78
C VAL A 109 -0.14 -4.89 27.76
N LEU A 110 0.34 -3.79 27.20
CA LEU A 110 1.77 -3.48 27.12
C LEU A 110 2.18 -2.47 28.21
N GLN A 111 3.35 -2.67 28.78
CA GLN A 111 4.07 -1.76 29.67
C GLN A 111 5.08 -0.93 28.88
N ILE A 112 5.53 0.21 29.44
CA ILE A 112 6.57 1.05 28.82
C ILE A 112 7.89 0.30 28.64
N SER A 113 8.18 -0.65 29.52
CA SER A 113 9.38 -1.49 29.47
C SER A 113 9.32 -2.61 28.44
N ASP A 114 8.15 -2.87 27.84
CA ASP A 114 8.00 -3.98 26.91
C ASP A 114 8.70 -3.68 25.58
N PRO A 115 9.24 -4.71 24.92
CA PRO A 115 9.84 -4.54 23.60
C PRO A 115 8.78 -4.05 22.61
N VAL A 116 9.21 -3.21 21.67
CA VAL A 116 8.36 -2.73 20.57
C VAL A 116 7.79 -3.92 19.81
N VAL A 117 6.46 -3.97 19.71
CA VAL A 117 5.75 -5.00 18.95
C VAL A 117 6.13 -4.89 17.48
N THR A 118 6.65 -5.97 16.93
CA THR A 118 7.07 -6.01 15.52
C THR A 118 5.90 -6.30 14.60
N SER A 119 5.99 -5.82 13.35
CA SER A 119 4.98 -6.13 12.31
C SER A 119 4.84 -7.64 12.06
N LYS A 120 5.94 -8.41 12.22
CA LYS A 120 5.91 -9.87 12.16
C LYS A 120 5.08 -10.46 13.30
N ALA A 121 5.27 -9.99 14.53
CA ALA A 121 4.49 -10.46 15.68
C ALA A 121 2.98 -10.20 15.47
N ILE A 122 2.61 -9.02 14.98
CA ILE A 122 1.20 -8.69 14.67
C ILE A 122 0.59 -9.66 13.65
N ARG A 123 1.35 -10.05 12.61
CA ARG A 123 0.84 -10.95 11.56
C ARG A 123 0.79 -12.42 11.94
N THR A 124 1.51 -12.84 12.98
CA THR A 124 1.62 -14.26 13.34
C THR A 124 1.06 -14.58 14.72
N GLY A 125 0.83 -13.57 15.55
CA GLY A 125 0.28 -13.73 16.89
C GLY A 125 -1.23 -13.84 16.86
N ALA A 126 -1.77 -14.89 17.49
CA ALA A 126 -3.21 -15.11 17.58
C ALA A 126 -3.93 -13.97 18.33
N GLU A 127 -3.24 -13.34 19.28
CA GLU A 127 -3.72 -12.18 20.04
C GLU A 127 -3.97 -10.94 19.16
N TYR A 128 -3.44 -10.91 17.94
CA TYR A 128 -3.63 -9.81 16.99
C TYR A 128 -4.60 -10.15 15.86
N GLU A 129 -5.19 -11.36 15.85
CA GLU A 129 -6.09 -11.81 14.78
C GLU A 129 -7.27 -10.84 14.59
N TYR A 130 -7.88 -10.38 15.70
CA TYR A 130 -8.99 -9.46 15.63
C TYR A 130 -8.57 -8.04 15.20
N LEU A 131 -7.35 -7.61 15.53
CA LEU A 131 -6.78 -6.36 15.00
C LEU A 131 -6.58 -6.48 13.48
N GLU A 132 -6.05 -7.59 12.99
CA GLU A 132 -5.87 -7.83 11.56
C GLU A 132 -7.22 -7.87 10.83
N ALA A 133 -8.23 -8.51 11.43
CA ALA A 133 -9.61 -8.52 10.93
C ALA A 133 -10.19 -7.09 10.81
N CYS A 134 -9.96 -6.25 11.82
CA CYS A 134 -10.38 -4.84 11.78
C CYS A 134 -9.67 -4.08 10.66
N ILE A 135 -8.34 -4.25 10.51
CA ILE A 135 -7.56 -3.58 9.45
C ILE A 135 -8.05 -4.03 8.07
N LYS A 136 -8.29 -5.33 7.86
CA LYS A 136 -8.83 -5.86 6.60
C LYS A 136 -10.21 -5.26 6.28
N GLU A 137 -11.08 -5.16 7.28
CA GLU A 137 -12.41 -4.59 7.08
C GLU A 137 -12.37 -3.08 6.78
N VAL A 138 -11.43 -2.33 7.37
CA VAL A 138 -11.19 -0.92 7.03
C VAL A 138 -10.71 -0.79 5.59
N LEU A 139 -9.74 -1.61 5.18
CA LEU A 139 -9.20 -1.59 3.81
C LEU A 139 -10.27 -1.96 2.77
N ARG A 140 -11.21 -2.85 3.12
CA ARG A 140 -12.37 -3.19 2.29
C ARG A 140 -13.34 -2.01 2.17
N LEU A 141 -13.75 -1.42 3.30
CA LEU A 141 -14.76 -0.38 3.29
C LEU A 141 -14.23 0.96 2.79
N HIS A 142 -12.99 1.29 3.12
CA HIS A 142 -12.36 2.59 2.88
C HIS A 142 -11.03 2.46 2.13
N PRO A 143 -11.01 1.88 0.91
CA PRO A 143 -9.78 1.82 0.14
C PRO A 143 -9.38 3.24 -0.26
N ILE A 144 -8.19 3.68 0.18
CA ILE A 144 -7.65 5.01 -0.13
C ILE A 144 -7.37 5.11 -1.64
N ALA A 145 -6.68 4.11 -2.21
CA ALA A 145 -6.55 3.93 -3.65
C ALA A 145 -7.77 3.16 -4.20
N SER A 146 -8.91 3.85 -4.32
CA SER A 146 -10.21 3.23 -4.64
C SER A 146 -10.42 2.85 -6.12
N GLU A 147 -9.64 3.45 -7.03
CA GLU A 147 -9.78 3.25 -8.47
C GLU A 147 -8.41 3.16 -9.15
N MET A 148 -8.32 2.35 -10.21
CA MET A 148 -7.09 2.20 -10.98
C MET A 148 -7.36 2.27 -12.48
N GLY A 149 -7.13 3.45 -13.04
CA GLY A 149 -7.20 3.69 -14.48
C GLY A 149 -5.97 3.16 -15.22
N ARG A 150 -6.19 2.59 -16.41
CA ARG A 150 -5.14 2.23 -17.38
C ARG A 150 -5.56 2.73 -18.74
N ARG A 151 -4.66 3.46 -19.41
CA ARG A 151 -4.86 3.86 -20.80
C ARG A 151 -4.48 2.68 -21.70
N MET A 152 -5.40 2.32 -22.59
CA MET A 152 -5.16 1.31 -23.60
C MET A 152 -4.13 1.77 -24.64
N GLY A 153 -3.51 0.80 -25.31
CA GLY A 153 -2.61 1.05 -26.44
C GLY A 153 -3.36 1.43 -27.72
N ASN A 154 -2.67 1.26 -28.85
CA ASN A 154 -3.13 1.72 -30.17
C ASN A 154 -4.21 0.81 -30.81
N GLY A 155 -4.53 -0.33 -30.18
CA GLY A 155 -5.53 -1.27 -30.67
C GLY A 155 -6.84 -1.18 -29.88
N ALA A 156 -7.97 -1.33 -30.59
CA ALA A 156 -9.25 -1.61 -29.94
C ALA A 156 -9.25 -3.04 -29.37
N ILE A 157 -9.96 -3.25 -28.27
CA ILE A 157 -10.16 -4.59 -27.67
C ILE A 157 -11.65 -4.89 -27.56
N GLU A 158 -12.00 -6.16 -27.65
CA GLU A 158 -13.32 -6.65 -27.26
C GLU A 158 -13.25 -7.15 -25.81
N LEU A 159 -14.09 -6.60 -24.92
CA LEU A 159 -14.17 -6.99 -23.52
C LEU A 159 -15.63 -7.24 -23.15
N MET A 160 -15.96 -8.47 -22.76
CA MET A 160 -17.33 -8.86 -22.37
C MET A 160 -18.39 -8.47 -23.42
N GLY A 161 -18.05 -8.57 -24.71
CA GLY A 161 -18.93 -8.19 -25.82
C GLY A 161 -18.95 -6.71 -26.17
N TYR A 162 -18.17 -5.87 -25.47
CA TYR A 162 -18.02 -4.45 -25.77
C TYR A 162 -16.72 -4.16 -26.51
N ARG A 163 -16.83 -3.44 -27.63
CA ARG A 163 -15.70 -2.90 -28.35
C ARG A 163 -15.19 -1.62 -27.68
N ILE A 164 -14.02 -1.70 -27.05
CA ILE A 164 -13.37 -0.56 -26.42
C ILE A 164 -12.35 0.04 -27.39
N PRO A 165 -12.48 1.32 -27.79
CA PRO A 165 -11.54 1.96 -28.71
C PRO A 165 -10.11 2.06 -28.17
N ALA A 166 -9.15 2.19 -29.08
CA ALA A 166 -7.78 2.52 -28.75
C ALA A 166 -7.69 3.79 -27.88
N HIS A 167 -6.66 3.87 -27.03
CA HIS A 167 -6.40 4.99 -26.13
C HIS A 167 -7.46 5.30 -25.07
N THR A 168 -8.50 4.46 -24.94
CA THR A 168 -9.51 4.57 -23.87
C THR A 168 -8.86 4.34 -22.50
N VAL A 169 -9.27 5.12 -21.51
CA VAL A 169 -8.91 4.86 -20.10
C VAL A 169 -9.95 3.91 -19.52
N VAL A 170 -9.52 2.71 -19.17
CA VAL A 170 -10.33 1.71 -18.49
C VAL A 170 -9.96 1.72 -17.02
N SER A 171 -10.96 1.79 -16.12
CA SER A 171 -10.74 1.78 -14.68
C SER A 171 -11.59 0.69 -14.02
N ALA A 172 -11.03 0.04 -13.02
CA ALA A 172 -11.78 -0.83 -12.10
C ALA A 172 -11.95 -0.11 -10.77
N SER A 173 -13.18 -0.04 -10.28
CA SER A 173 -13.48 0.55 -8.97
C SER A 173 -13.47 -0.53 -7.89
N TYR A 174 -12.38 -0.59 -7.13
CA TYR A 174 -12.27 -1.52 -5.99
C TYR A 174 -13.25 -1.14 -4.89
N ARG A 175 -13.52 0.15 -4.69
CA ARG A 175 -14.54 0.60 -3.73
C ARG A 175 -15.92 0.03 -4.05
N GLN A 176 -16.33 0.03 -5.32
CA GLN A 176 -17.63 -0.54 -5.70
C GLN A 176 -17.63 -2.06 -5.57
N LEU A 177 -16.56 -2.74 -5.99
CA LEU A 177 -16.42 -4.18 -5.82
C LEU A 177 -16.51 -4.59 -4.35
N HIS A 178 -15.78 -3.90 -3.48
CA HIS A 178 -15.73 -4.18 -2.04
C HIS A 178 -17.04 -3.87 -1.32
N ARG A 179 -17.93 -3.08 -1.94
CA ARG A 179 -19.25 -2.72 -1.40
C ARG A 179 -20.41 -3.35 -2.17
N ASN A 180 -20.14 -4.29 -3.08
CA ASN A 180 -21.17 -4.97 -3.85
C ASN A 180 -21.81 -6.09 -2.98
N PRO A 181 -23.14 -6.05 -2.73
CA PRO A 181 -23.85 -7.05 -1.93
C PRO A 181 -23.82 -8.47 -2.52
N GLN A 182 -23.52 -8.63 -3.81
CA GLN A 182 -23.35 -9.95 -4.44
C GLN A 182 -22.12 -10.69 -3.90
N HIS A 183 -21.09 -9.96 -3.47
CA HIS A 183 -19.84 -10.51 -2.95
C HIS A 183 -19.72 -10.33 -1.43
N TRP A 184 -20.34 -9.27 -0.89
CA TRP A 184 -20.18 -8.87 0.52
C TRP A 184 -21.55 -8.71 1.17
N PRO A 185 -22.03 -9.69 1.95
CA PRO A 185 -23.26 -9.54 2.71
C PRO A 185 -23.15 -8.39 3.73
N ASP A 186 -24.23 -7.60 3.83
CA ASP A 186 -24.25 -6.31 4.52
C ASP A 186 -23.00 -5.46 4.19
N PRO A 187 -22.82 -5.08 2.90
CA PRO A 187 -21.54 -4.63 2.39
C PRO A 187 -21.06 -3.32 3.02
N LEU A 188 -21.97 -2.49 3.54
CA LEU A 188 -21.65 -1.21 4.16
C LEU A 188 -21.45 -1.30 5.68
N ARG A 189 -21.73 -2.45 6.30
CA ARG A 189 -21.52 -2.68 7.72
C ARG A 189 -20.04 -2.93 7.98
N PHE A 190 -19.47 -2.22 8.96
CA PHE A 190 -18.16 -2.55 9.51
C PHE A 190 -18.27 -3.85 10.31
N TRP A 191 -17.85 -4.98 9.72
CA TRP A 191 -18.05 -6.31 10.29
C TRP A 191 -16.75 -7.13 10.28
N PRO A 192 -15.77 -6.84 11.18
CA PRO A 192 -14.50 -7.55 11.24
C PRO A 192 -14.61 -9.07 11.36
N GLU A 193 -15.68 -9.57 12.00
CA GLU A 193 -15.93 -11.00 12.17
C GLU A 193 -16.00 -11.80 10.87
N ARG A 194 -16.20 -11.15 9.71
CA ARG A 194 -16.18 -11.84 8.41
C ARG A 194 -14.81 -12.40 8.03
N TRP A 195 -13.74 -11.97 8.71
CA TRP A 195 -12.34 -12.30 8.46
C TRP A 195 -11.76 -13.34 9.42
N LEU A 196 -12.50 -13.75 10.45
CA LEU A 196 -12.04 -14.67 11.49
C LEU A 196 -12.27 -16.12 11.08
N GLU A 197 -11.36 -17.00 11.51
CA GLU A 197 -11.48 -18.44 11.31
C GLU A 197 -11.27 -19.19 12.65
N PRO A 198 -12.27 -19.94 13.16
CA PRO A 198 -13.56 -20.22 12.54
C PRO A 198 -14.49 -19.00 12.55
N ARG A 199 -15.26 -18.86 11.46
CA ARG A 199 -16.27 -17.80 11.32
C ARG A 199 -17.33 -17.87 12.43
N PRO A 200 -17.63 -16.76 13.14
CA PRO A 200 -18.67 -16.76 14.17
C PRO A 200 -20.07 -17.07 13.61
N HIS A 201 -20.92 -17.68 14.43
CA HIS A 201 -22.30 -18.00 14.05
C HIS A 201 -23.08 -16.75 13.64
N GLY A 202 -23.86 -16.85 12.55
CA GLY A 202 -24.68 -15.75 12.04
C GLY A 202 -23.92 -14.70 11.22
N VAL A 203 -22.61 -14.87 11.00
CA VAL A 203 -21.84 -14.04 10.07
C VAL A 203 -21.90 -14.70 8.68
N PRO A 204 -22.46 -14.03 7.66
CA PRO A 204 -22.50 -14.57 6.31
C PRO A 204 -21.10 -14.75 5.72
N GLU A 205 -20.96 -15.71 4.80
CA GLU A 205 -19.72 -15.93 4.06
C GLU A 205 -19.57 -14.87 2.95
N PRO A 206 -18.49 -14.08 2.93
CA PRO A 206 -18.17 -13.19 1.83
C PRO A 206 -17.39 -13.94 0.74
N ASP A 207 -17.44 -13.42 -0.47
CA ASP A 207 -16.56 -13.83 -1.57
C ASP A 207 -15.19 -13.18 -1.40
N MET A 208 -14.25 -13.92 -0.81
CA MET A 208 -12.88 -13.46 -0.60
C MET A 208 -12.12 -13.21 -1.91
N GLN A 209 -12.59 -13.73 -3.06
CA GLN A 209 -11.98 -13.43 -4.36
C GLN A 209 -12.26 -11.99 -4.80
N ALA A 210 -13.27 -11.33 -4.22
CA ALA A 210 -13.58 -9.92 -4.46
C ALA A 210 -12.76 -8.94 -3.61
N TYR A 211 -11.72 -9.39 -2.89
CA TYR A 211 -10.91 -8.55 -2.02
C TYR A 211 -9.57 -8.12 -2.65
N TYR A 212 -9.49 -6.83 -3.01
CA TYR A 212 -8.36 -6.21 -3.73
C TYR A 212 -7.89 -4.86 -3.13
N PRO A 213 -7.54 -4.80 -1.83
CA PRO A 213 -7.10 -3.55 -1.20
C PRO A 213 -5.74 -3.05 -1.73
N PHE A 214 -4.95 -3.94 -2.34
CA PHE A 214 -3.62 -3.67 -2.86
C PHE A 214 -3.52 -3.95 -4.37
N SER A 215 -4.65 -4.00 -5.08
CA SER A 215 -4.75 -4.39 -6.49
C SER A 215 -4.18 -5.80 -6.78
N ALA A 216 -3.98 -6.14 -8.05
CA ALA A 216 -3.44 -7.41 -8.53
C ALA A 216 -2.62 -7.24 -9.82
N GLY A 217 -1.85 -8.27 -10.17
CA GLY A 217 -1.04 -8.32 -11.39
C GLY A 217 0.23 -7.47 -11.33
N LYS A 218 0.76 -7.10 -12.51
CA LYS A 218 2.06 -6.41 -12.66
C LYS A 218 2.19 -5.03 -11.98
N HIS A 219 1.07 -4.47 -11.53
CA HIS A 219 1.01 -3.18 -10.85
C HIS A 219 0.41 -3.29 -9.45
N ALA A 220 0.36 -4.49 -8.87
CA ALA A 220 -0.03 -4.68 -7.48
C ALA A 220 0.89 -3.90 -6.54
N CYS A 221 0.35 -3.41 -5.44
CA CYS A 221 1.12 -2.64 -4.46
C CYS A 221 2.20 -3.52 -3.81
N ILE A 222 3.45 -3.04 -3.84
CA ILE A 222 4.60 -3.71 -3.22
C ILE A 222 4.66 -3.50 -1.70
N GLY A 223 3.96 -2.47 -1.18
CA GLY A 223 3.90 -2.12 0.25
C GLY A 223 2.84 -2.87 1.06
N LYS A 224 2.32 -4.01 0.57
CA LYS A 224 1.27 -4.79 1.24
C LYS A 224 1.71 -5.46 2.56
N LYS A 225 3.01 -5.71 2.73
CA LYS A 225 3.56 -6.60 3.77
C LYS A 225 4.07 -5.87 4.99
#